data_AF-A0A4T0A010-F1
#
_entry.id   AF-A0A4T0A010-F1
#
_cell.length_a   1.000
_cell.length_b   1.000
_cell.length_c   1.000
_cell.angle_alpha   90.00
_cell.angle_beta   90.00
_cell.angle_gamma   90.00
#
_symmetry.space_group_name_H-M   'P 1'
#
loop_
_entity.id
_entity.type
_entity.pdbx_description
1 polymer ?
#
loop_
_entity_poly.entity_id
_entity_poly.type
_entity_poly.pdbx_seq_one_letter_code
_entity_poly.pdbx_strand_id
1 'polypeptide(L)' 'MFPTLALRNFACRITLFTRSNCKLCSDAKEILSNVWDKRPFEYDEINVMEHSDQKWKNMYEFDTPVVRLETWA' A
#
# COMPACT_ATOMS: atom_id res chain seq x y z
N MET A 1 -27.54 6.18 7.92
CA MET A 1 -26.41 6.24 8.88
C MET A 1 -25.26 6.97 8.19
N PHE A 2 -25.01 8.21 8.59
CA PHE A 2 -23.84 8.95 8.11
C PHE A 2 -22.69 8.69 9.10
N PRO A 3 -21.55 8.16 8.66
CA PRO A 3 -20.41 7.95 9.56
C PRO A 3 -19.98 9.30 10.15
N THR A 4 -19.82 9.34 11.47
CA THR A 4 -19.40 10.53 12.24
C THR A 4 -18.04 11.04 11.74
N LEU A 5 -17.85 12.36 11.72
CA LEU A 5 -16.60 13.03 11.31
C LEU A 5 -15.33 12.46 11.99
N ALA A 6 -15.45 11.88 13.19
CA ALA A 6 -14.35 11.19 13.87
C ALA A 6 -13.79 10.00 13.08
N LEU A 7 -14.61 9.29 12.30
CA LEU A 7 -14.17 8.19 11.41
C LEU A 7 -13.50 8.69 10.12
N ARG A 8 -13.65 9.97 9.76
CA ARG A 8 -13.01 10.54 8.56
C ARG A 8 -11.51 10.80 8.76
N ASN A 9 -11.05 10.90 10.00
CA ASN A 9 -9.70 11.33 10.34
C ASN A 9 -8.76 10.21 10.81
N PHE A 10 -9.14 8.93 10.69
CA PHE A 10 -8.17 7.86 10.86
C PHE A 10 -7.10 8.00 9.78
N ALA A 11 -5.90 8.43 10.19
CA ALA A 11 -4.69 8.36 9.40
C ALA A 11 -4.53 6.89 9.01
N CYS A 12 -4.70 6.59 7.74
CA CYS A 12 -4.49 5.27 7.18
C CYS A 12 -3.05 5.23 6.69
N ARG A 13 -2.32 4.16 6.99
CA ARG A 13 -1.03 3.87 6.39
C ARG A 13 -1.21 2.78 5.35
N ILE A 14 -0.77 3.07 4.14
CA ILE A 14 -0.84 2.16 3.00
C ILE A 14 0.58 1.74 2.64
N THR A 15 0.86 0.45 2.74
CA THR A 15 2.13 -0.12 2.28
C THR A 15 1.91 -0.90 1.00
N LEU A 16 2.56 -0.48 -0.09
CA LEU A 16 2.56 -1.18 -1.36
C LEU A 16 3.80 -2.07 -1.45
N PHE A 17 3.58 -3.38 -1.55
CA PHE A 17 4.63 -4.34 -1.84
C PHE A 17 4.79 -4.48 -3.36
N THR A 18 5.98 -4.12 -3.86
CA THR A 18 6.30 -4.11 -5.29
C THR A 18 7.45 -5.08 -5.59
N ARG A 19 7.64 -5.38 -6.88
CA ARG A 19 8.79 -6.13 -7.40
C ARG A 19 9.37 -5.44 -8.62
N SER A 20 10.64 -5.72 -8.94
CA SER A 20 11.26 -5.24 -10.18
C SER A 20 10.54 -5.78 -11.43
N ASN A 21 10.44 -4.95 -12.47
CA ASN A 21 9.79 -5.28 -13.75
C ASN A 21 8.34 -5.78 -13.65
N CYS A 22 7.50 -5.05 -12.91
CA CYS A 22 6.09 -5.37 -12.72
C CYS A 22 5.18 -4.25 -13.24
N LYS A 23 4.46 -4.52 -14.34
CA LYS A 23 3.50 -3.57 -14.92
C LYS A 23 2.31 -3.31 -13.98
N LEU A 24 1.77 -4.38 -13.38
CA LEU A 24 0.68 -4.28 -12.40
C LEU A 24 1.01 -3.40 -11.19
N CYS A 25 2.28 -3.36 -10.79
CA CYS A 25 2.76 -2.54 -9.68
C CYS A 25 2.82 -1.05 -10.08
N SER A 26 3.10 -0.77 -11.35
CA SER A 26 3.07 0.60 -11.89
C SER A 26 1.62 1.11 -11.98
N ASP A 27 0.71 0.28 -12.48
CA ASP A 27 -0.72 0.58 -12.55
C ASP A 27 -1.30 0.81 -11.13
N ALA A 28 -0.92 -0.04 -10.16
CA ALA A 28 -1.34 0.10 -8.78
C ALA A 28 -0.86 1.42 -8.15
N LYS A 29 0.37 1.84 -8.44
CA LYS A 29 0.94 3.11 -7.95
C LYS A 29 0.20 4.32 -8.52
N GLU A 30 -0.15 4.29 -9.81
CA GLU A 30 -0.96 5.34 -10.44
C GLU A 30 -2.34 5.45 -9.78
N ILE A 31 -3.01 4.32 -9.54
CA ILE A 31 -4.31 4.31 -8.86
C ILE A 31 -4.18 4.83 -7.43
N LEU A 32 -3.14 4.43 -6.69
CA LEU A 32 -2.91 4.92 -5.33
C LEU A 32 -2.65 6.44 -5.30
N SER A 33 -1.93 6.98 -6.28
CA SER A 33 -1.77 8.43 -6.44
C SER A 33 -3.11 9.14 -6.61
N ASN A 34 -3.97 8.62 -7.49
CA ASN A 34 -5.32 9.17 -7.70
C ASN A 34 -6.22 9.10 -6.45
N VAL A 35 -6.01 8.10 -5.60
CA VAL A 35 -6.74 7.96 -4.32
C VAL A 35 -6.18 8.93 -3.28
N TRP A 36 -4.86 9.14 -3.26
CA TRP A 36 -4.19 10.05 -2.34
C TRP A 36 -4.70 11.49 -2.50
N ASP A 37 -4.95 11.93 -3.74
CA ASP A 37 -5.55 13.24 -4.04
C ASP A 37 -6.96 13.42 -3.43
N LYS A 38 -7.71 12.33 -3.25
CA LYS A 38 -9.06 12.34 -2.66
C LYS A 38 -9.04 12.20 -1.15
N ARG A 39 -8.10 11.40 -0.64
CA ARG A 39 -7.91 11.13 0.79
C ARG A 39 -6.42 10.96 1.05
N PRO A 40 -5.78 11.94 1.71
CA PRO A 40 -4.39 11.81 2.12
C PRO A 40 -4.21 10.62 3.07
N PHE A 41 -3.17 9.84 2.83
CA PHE A 41 -2.73 8.71 3.66
C PHE A 41 -1.20 8.67 3.70
N GLU A 42 -0.66 7.98 4.71
CA GLU A 42 0.78 7.68 4.75
C GLU A 42 1.07 6.56 3.76
N TYR A 43 2.05 6.76 2.89
CA TYR A 43 2.39 5.82 1.81
C TYR A 43 3.81 5.31 1.98
N ASP A 44 3.95 3.99 2.10
CA ASP A 44 5.23 3.29 2.12
C ASP A 44 5.31 2.33 0.92
N GLU A 45 6.45 2.28 0.25
CA GLU A 45 6.72 1.34 -0.85
C GLU A 45 7.84 0.39 -0.43
N ILE A 46 7.58 -0.92 -0.47
CA ILE A 46 8.55 -1.96 -0.10
C ILE A 46 8.78 -2.86 -1.31
N ASN A 47 10.03 -2.92 -1.78
CA ASN A 47 10.42 -3.85 -2.82
C ASN A 47 10.74 -5.22 -2.22
N VAL A 48 9.89 -6.22 -2.46
CA VAL A 48 10.06 -7.58 -1.91
C VAL A 48 11.28 -8.30 -2.47
N MET A 49 11.89 -7.78 -3.55
CA MET A 49 13.12 -8.33 -4.14
C MET A 49 14.38 -7.74 -3.51
N GLU A 50 14.28 -6.67 -2.71
CA GLU A 50 15.43 -6.07 -2.06
C GLU A 50 15.92 -6.97 -0.91
N HIS A 51 17.23 -7.20 -0.87
CA HIS A 51 17.87 -8.26 -0.07
C HIS A 51 17.67 -8.14 1.45
N SER A 52 17.11 -7.04 1.96
CA SER A 52 16.95 -6.79 3.40
C SER A 52 15.76 -7.53 4.02
N ASP A 53 14.78 -7.97 3.22
CA ASP A 53 13.48 -8.43 3.71
C ASP A 53 13.11 -9.85 3.24
N GLN A 54 13.92 -10.84 3.61
CA GLN A 54 13.66 -12.26 3.31
C GLN A 54 12.27 -12.75 3.79
N LYS A 55 11.74 -12.13 4.85
CA LYS A 55 10.38 -12.40 5.36
C LYS A 55 9.29 -12.03 4.35
N TRP A 56 9.39 -10.87 3.71
CA TRP A 56 8.40 -10.41 2.73
C TRP A 56 8.59 -11.08 1.39
N LYS A 57 9.83 -11.40 1.02
CA LYS A 57 10.15 -12.18 -0.16
C LYS A 57 9.43 -13.54 -0.15
N ASN A 58 9.61 -14.35 0.90
CA ASN A 58 8.96 -15.66 0.98
C ASN A 58 7.41 -15.60 1.03
N MET A 59 6.83 -14.47 1.47
CA MET A 59 5.38 -14.34 1.64
C MET A 59 4.67 -13.75 0.42
N TYR A 60 5.32 -12.85 -0.32
CA TYR A 60 4.68 -12.06 -1.38
C TYR A 60 5.38 -12.12 -2.74
N GLU A 61 6.43 -12.93 -2.91
CA GLU A 61 7.14 -13.08 -4.19
C GLU A 61 6.20 -13.45 -5.36
N PHE A 62 5.15 -14.23 -5.09
CA PHE A 62 4.19 -14.68 -6.12
C PHE A 62 2.91 -13.83 -6.22
N ASP A 63 2.55 -13.08 -5.17
CA ASP A 63 1.26 -12.36 -5.08
C ASP A 63 1.38 -10.83 -5.26
N THR A 64 2.52 -10.35 -5.74
CA THR A 64 2.70 -8.91 -6.05
C THR A 64 1.82 -8.47 -7.24
N PRO A 65 1.14 -7.31 -7.18
CA PRO A 65 1.21 -6.27 -6.13
C PRO A 65 0.28 -6.53 -4.93
N VAL A 66 0.79 -6.32 -3.70
CA VAL A 66 -0.01 -6.41 -2.46
C VAL A 66 -0.13 -5.03 -1.81
N VAL A 67 -1.36 -4.63 -1.46
CA VAL A 67 -1.64 -3.41 -0.71
C VAL A 67 -2.01 -3.78 0.71
N ARG A 68 -1.17 -3.42 1.68
CA ARG A 68 -1.51 -3.52 3.10
C ARG A 68 -2.09 -2.20 3.59
N LEU A 69 -3.21 -2.28 4.29
CA LEU A 69 -3.85 -1.15 4.96
C LEU A 69 -3.67 -1.31 6.47
N GLU A 70 -3.05 -0.33 7.10
CA GLU A 70 -2.93 -0.23 8.56
C GLU A 70 -3.68 1.01 9.02
N THR A 71 -4.80 0.79 9.72
CA THR A 71 -5.53 1.84 10.40
C THR A 71 -5.06 1.91 11.84
N TRP A 72 -4.64 3.09 12.31
CA TRP A 72 -4.38 3.32 13.73
C TRP A 72 -5.69 3.13 14.51
N ALA A 73 -5.64 2.34 15.59
CA ALA A 73 -6.75 2.18 16.54
C ALA A 73 -6.73 3.30 17.58
#